data_AF-A0A9P8LZR7-F1
#
_entry.id   AF-A0A9P8LZR7-F1
#
_cell.length_a   1.000
_cell.length_b   1.000
_cell.length_c   1.000
_cell.angle_alpha   90.00
_cell.angle_beta   90.00
_cell.angle_gamma   90.00
#
_symmetry.space_group_name_H-M   'P 1'
#
loop_
_entity.id
_entity.type
_entity.pdbx_description
1 polymer ?
#
loop_
_entity_poly.entity_id
_entity_poly.type
_entity_poly.pdbx_seq_one_letter_code
_entity_poly.pdbx_strand_id
1 'polypeptide(L)'
;MKVKQLITNLSYLLGNQLEIASGQMLNLLTTLLTDYDIFPELLLRAYFLLQNVKIQNIDTFITLVFIQAKLEDDLYVNLKHYIYIINIAELEKLEIEICQQLDWKVIILQDQFWDLYKVFKLKCTVQS
;
A
#
# COMPACT_ATOMS: atom_id res chain seq x y z
N MET A 1 -1.47 16.65 6.93
CA MET A 1 -0.39 16.83 5.92
C MET A 1 -1.09 17.02 4.57
N LYS A 2 -0.59 17.87 3.66
CA LYS A 2 -1.20 17.97 2.32
C LYS A 2 -1.00 16.64 1.56
N VAL A 3 -1.96 16.23 0.73
CA VAL A 3 -1.91 14.94 -0.01
C VAL A 3 -0.61 14.79 -0.80
N LYS A 4 -0.18 15.83 -1.53
CA LYS A 4 1.09 15.82 -2.27
C LYS A 4 2.30 15.49 -1.39
N GLN A 5 2.37 16.08 -0.19
CA GLN A 5 3.47 15.83 0.76
C GLN A 5 3.39 14.43 1.37
N LEU A 6 2.18 13.92 1.61
CA LEU A 6 1.96 12.55 2.08
C LEU A 6 2.50 11.54 1.07
N ILE A 7 2.19 11.71 -0.21
CA ILE A 7 2.66 10.81 -1.28
C ILE A 7 4.17 10.90 -1.47
N THR A 8 4.76 12.10 -1.44
CA THR A 8 6.22 12.25 -1.50
C THR A 8 6.92 11.54 -0.34
N ASN A 9 6.41 11.71 0.88
CA ASN A 9 6.99 11.06 2.07
C ASN A 9 6.82 9.54 2.03
N LEU A 10 5.65 9.06 1.60
CA LEU A 10 5.39 7.64 1.44
C LEU A 10 6.29 7.03 0.37
N SER A 11 6.49 7.72 -0.76
CA SER A 11 7.41 7.32 -1.82
C SER A 11 8.84 7.15 -1.30
N TYR A 12 9.33 8.08 -0.49
CA TYR A 12 10.67 7.98 0.10
C TYR A 12 10.79 6.79 1.07
N LEU A 13 9.82 6.64 1.98
CA LEU A 13 9.82 5.56 2.97
C LEU A 13 9.72 4.17 2.33
N LEU A 14 8.79 3.99 1.39
CA LEU A 14 8.65 2.75 0.64
C LEU A 14 9.86 2.48 -0.27
N GLY A 15 10.39 3.51 -0.94
CA GLY A 15 11.57 3.39 -1.78
C GLY A 15 12.77 2.85 -1.00
N ASN A 16 13.02 3.40 0.20
CA ASN A 16 14.09 2.89 1.07
C ASN A 16 13.81 1.47 1.57
N GLN A 17 12.58 1.15 1.97
CA GLN A 17 12.22 -0.17 2.50
C GLN A 17 12.29 -1.27 1.44
N LEU A 18 11.92 -0.95 0.20
CA LEU A 18 11.83 -1.89 -0.90
C LEU A 18 13.02 -1.81 -1.87
N GLU A 19 14.05 -1.02 -1.52
CA GLU A 19 15.26 -0.81 -2.32
C GLU A 19 14.98 -0.29 -3.75
N ILE A 20 14.03 0.63 -3.88
CA ILE A 20 13.59 1.24 -5.15
C ILE A 20 13.89 2.74 -5.12
N ALA A 21 14.37 3.26 -6.25
CA ALA A 21 14.59 4.70 -6.40
C ALA A 21 13.28 5.47 -6.13
N SER A 22 13.36 6.52 -5.29
CA SER A 22 12.17 7.28 -4.86
C SER A 22 11.34 7.81 -6.03
N GLY A 23 11.97 8.23 -7.13
CA GLY A 23 11.27 8.66 -8.35
C GLY A 23 10.43 7.55 -8.99
N GLN A 24 10.92 6.30 -8.99
CA GLN A 24 10.16 5.15 -9.49
C GLN A 24 8.99 4.80 -8.57
N MET A 25 9.21 4.82 -7.25
CA MET A 25 8.15 4.61 -6.26
C MET A 25 7.09 5.72 -6.35
N LEU A 26 7.50 6.97 -6.55
CA LEU A 26 6.59 8.10 -6.72
C LEU A 26 5.70 7.91 -7.94
N ASN A 27 6.26 7.46 -9.06
CA ASN A 27 5.51 7.18 -10.27
C ASN A 27 4.49 6.06 -10.03
N LEU A 28 4.89 4.95 -9.40
CA LEU A 28 3.98 3.85 -9.04
C LEU A 28 2.81 4.33 -8.17
N LEU A 29 3.11 5.05 -7.08
CA LEU A 29 2.07 5.57 -6.19
C LEU A 29 1.15 6.56 -6.93
N THR A 30 1.69 7.39 -7.81
CA THR A 30 0.88 8.33 -8.60
C THR A 30 -0.06 7.57 -9.54
N THR A 31 0.43 6.57 -10.26
CA THR A 31 -0.37 5.70 -11.12
C THR A 31 -1.50 5.01 -10.33
N LEU A 32 -1.22 4.49 -9.13
CA LEU A 32 -2.26 3.91 -8.27
C LEU A 32 -3.34 4.94 -7.88
N LEU A 33 -2.98 6.18 -7.64
CA LEU A 33 -3.95 7.22 -7.28
C LEU A 33 -4.77 7.72 -8.49
N THR A 34 -4.15 7.87 -9.66
CA THR A 34 -4.76 8.57 -10.81
C THR A 34 -5.41 7.63 -11.81
N ASP A 35 -4.75 6.53 -12.13
CA ASP A 35 -5.18 5.64 -13.21
C ASP A 35 -6.09 4.53 -12.67
N TYR A 36 -6.07 4.39 -11.35
CA TYR A 36 -6.64 3.28 -10.60
C TYR A 36 -7.50 3.75 -9.42
N ASP A 37 -7.73 5.06 -9.31
CA ASP A 37 -8.60 5.69 -8.31
C ASP A 37 -8.40 5.21 -6.86
N ILE A 38 -7.18 4.77 -6.51
CA ILE A 38 -6.88 4.31 -5.15
C ILE A 38 -6.79 5.52 -4.23
N PHE A 39 -7.51 5.48 -3.11
CA PHE A 39 -7.40 6.54 -2.10
C PHE A 39 -6.05 6.49 -1.36
N PRO A 40 -5.46 7.64 -1.00
CA PRO A 40 -4.20 7.69 -0.24
C PRO A 40 -4.23 6.91 1.08
N GLU A 41 -5.41 6.76 1.69
CA GLU A 41 -5.59 6.00 2.92
C GLU A 41 -5.33 4.51 2.71
N LEU A 42 -5.73 3.93 1.57
CA LEU A 42 -5.48 2.53 1.24
C LEU A 42 -3.98 2.27 1.04
N LEU A 43 -3.27 3.20 0.40
CA LEU A 43 -1.80 3.14 0.27
C LEU A 43 -1.12 3.15 1.64
N LEU A 44 -1.61 3.96 2.57
CA LEU A 44 -1.07 4.00 3.94
C LEU A 44 -1.37 2.73 4.71
N ARG A 45 -2.59 2.19 4.63
CA ARG A 45 -2.95 0.91 5.26
C ARG A 45 -2.06 -0.22 4.73
N ALA A 46 -1.87 -0.29 3.41
CA ALA A 46 -0.97 -1.26 2.79
C ALA A 46 0.48 -1.10 3.28
N TYR A 47 0.98 0.14 3.38
CA TYR A 47 2.30 0.42 3.94
C TYR A 47 2.44 -0.06 5.40
N PHE A 48 1.41 0.11 6.22
CA PHE A 48 1.41 -0.36 7.61
C PHE A 48 1.37 -1.88 7.71
N LEU A 49 0.57 -2.55 6.89
CA LEU A 49 0.53 -4.01 6.84
C LEU A 49 1.85 -4.59 6.33
N LEU A 50 2.49 -3.94 5.36
CA LEU A 50 3.77 -4.38 4.78
C LEU A 50 4.86 -4.54 5.84
N GLN A 51 4.84 -3.72 6.90
CA GLN A 51 5.78 -3.83 8.02
C GLN A 51 5.71 -5.18 8.75
N ASN A 52 4.57 -5.88 8.65
CA ASN A 52 4.29 -7.13 9.33
C ASN A 52 4.37 -8.36 8.40
N VAL A 53 4.70 -8.15 7.11
CA VAL A 53 4.91 -9.23 6.14
C VAL A 53 6.40 -9.56 6.05
N LYS A 54 6.74 -10.85 5.92
CA LYS A 54 8.13 -11.33 5.85
C LYS A 54 8.80 -11.00 4.52
N ILE A 55 8.06 -11.20 3.43
CA ILE A 55 8.52 -10.88 2.07
C ILE A 55 8.09 -9.46 1.77
N GLN A 56 9.04 -8.56 1.56
CA GLN A 56 8.77 -7.15 1.29
C GLN A 56 9.32 -6.81 -0.09
N ASN A 57 8.42 -6.75 -1.07
CA ASN A 57 8.72 -6.35 -2.45
C ASN A 57 7.55 -5.54 -3.01
N ILE A 58 7.69 -5.05 -4.24
CA ILE A 58 6.65 -4.26 -4.94
C ILE A 58 5.35 -5.04 -5.02
N ASP A 59 5.42 -6.31 -5.43
CA ASP A 59 4.23 -7.15 -5.64
C ASP A 59 3.45 -7.34 -4.35
N THR A 60 4.16 -7.52 -3.22
CA THR A 60 3.55 -7.63 -1.89
C THR A 60 2.84 -6.32 -1.51
N PHE A 61 3.50 -5.17 -1.70
CA PHE A 61 2.89 -3.87 -1.40
C PHE A 61 1.63 -3.64 -2.24
N ILE A 62 1.71 -3.89 -3.54
CA ILE A 62 0.57 -3.74 -4.46
C ILE A 62 -0.55 -4.71 -4.09
N THR A 63 -0.23 -5.96 -3.75
CA THR A 63 -1.22 -6.94 -3.30
C THR A 63 -1.90 -6.51 -2.00
N LEU A 64 -1.16 -5.92 -1.06
CA LEU A 64 -1.75 -5.34 0.15
C LEU A 64 -2.68 -4.17 -0.15
N VAL A 65 -2.34 -3.28 -1.10
CA VAL A 65 -3.24 -2.22 -1.57
C VAL A 65 -4.54 -2.83 -2.10
N PHE A 66 -4.47 -3.93 -2.86
CA PHE A 66 -5.64 -4.62 -3.37
C PHE A 66 -6.49 -5.27 -2.29
N ILE A 67 -5.87 -5.93 -1.32
CA ILE A 67 -6.59 -6.48 -0.17
C ILE A 67 -7.38 -5.36 0.53
N GLN A 68 -6.76 -4.19 0.76
CA GLN A 68 -7.46 -3.06 1.38
C GLN A 68 -8.61 -2.53 0.53
N ALA A 69 -8.40 -2.37 -0.78
CA ALA A 69 -9.44 -1.90 -1.69
C ALA A 69 -10.65 -2.86 -1.73
N LYS A 70 -10.42 -4.18 -1.71
CA LYS A 70 -11.49 -5.18 -1.64
C LYS A 70 -12.31 -5.10 -0.35
N LEU A 71 -11.67 -4.77 0.77
CA LEU A 71 -12.30 -4.76 2.09
C LEU A 71 -13.17 -3.53 2.35
N GLU A 72 -12.87 -2.40 1.72
CA GLU A 72 -13.63 -1.15 1.94
C GLU A 72 -14.95 -1.08 1.14
N ASP A 73 -15.34 -2.15 0.43
CA ASP A 73 -16.52 -2.17 -0.45
C ASP A 73 -16.54 -1.00 -1.46
N ASP A 74 -15.36 -0.38 -1.72
CA ASP A 74 -15.15 0.58 -2.80
C ASP A 74 -15.27 -0.18 -4.12
N LEU A 75 -16.53 -0.32 -4.51
CA LEU A 75 -17.12 -0.74 -5.77
C LEU A 75 -16.09 -1.04 -6.84
N TYR A 76 -15.86 -2.33 -7.09
CA TYR A 76 -15.37 -2.81 -8.38
C TYR A 76 -14.28 -1.93 -8.97
N VAL A 77 -13.25 -1.66 -8.16
CA VAL A 77 -11.91 -1.37 -8.67
C VAL A 77 -11.63 -2.48 -9.67
N ASN A 78 -11.85 -2.16 -10.95
CA ASN A 78 -12.22 -3.15 -11.96
C ASN A 78 -10.99 -4.01 -12.16
N LEU A 79 -10.93 -5.19 -11.51
CA LEU A 79 -9.79 -6.11 -11.51
C LEU A 79 -9.18 -6.29 -12.92
N LYS A 80 -10.02 -6.11 -13.96
CA LYS A 80 -9.66 -6.05 -15.38
C LYS A 80 -8.61 -5.01 -15.78
N HIS A 81 -8.55 -3.84 -15.14
CA HIS A 81 -7.51 -2.82 -15.42
C HIS A 81 -6.18 -3.12 -14.71
N TYR A 82 -6.20 -3.96 -13.67
CA TYR A 82 -5.04 -4.29 -12.83
C TYR A 82 -4.28 -5.53 -13.31
N ILE A 83 -4.85 -6.28 -14.26
CA ILE A 83 -4.22 -7.40 -14.97
C ILE A 83 -2.86 -7.00 -15.58
N TYR A 84 -2.68 -5.70 -15.88
CA TYR A 84 -1.44 -5.19 -16.45
C TYR A 84 -0.27 -5.09 -15.47
N ILE A 85 -0.51 -5.10 -14.15
CA ILE A 85 0.56 -5.01 -13.15
C ILE A 85 1.02 -6.40 -12.69
N ILE A 86 0.09 -7.32 -12.43
CA ILE A 86 0.37 -8.67 -11.94
C ILE A 86 -0.57 -9.66 -12.65
N ASN A 87 -0.05 -10.81 -13.05
CA ASN A 87 -0.87 -11.92 -13.56
C ASN A 87 -1.91 -12.32 -12.49
N ILE A 88 -3.20 -12.36 -12.84
CA ILE A 88 -4.30 -12.61 -11.88
C ILE A 88 -4.07 -13.88 -11.05
N ALA A 89 -3.60 -14.97 -11.67
CA ALA A 89 -3.38 -16.23 -10.96
C ALA A 89 -2.24 -16.13 -9.94
N GLU A 90 -1.24 -15.30 -10.22
CA GLU A 90 -0.13 -15.03 -9.29
C GLU A 90 -0.58 -14.09 -8.17
N LEU A 91 -1.47 -13.15 -8.47
CA LEU A 91 -2.05 -12.23 -7.50
C LEU A 91 -2.88 -12.94 -6.43
N GLU A 92 -3.81 -13.82 -6.84
CA GLU A 92 -4.65 -14.57 -5.89
C GLU A 92 -3.83 -15.46 -4.96
N LYS A 93 -2.79 -16.11 -5.51
CA LYS A 93 -1.87 -16.92 -4.73
C LYS A 93 -1.12 -16.06 -3.70
N LEU A 94 -0.57 -14.93 -4.14
CA LEU A 94 0.16 -14.00 -3.29
C LEU A 94 -0.73 -13.38 -2.21
N GLU A 95 -2.00 -13.09 -2.53
CA GLU A 95 -3.00 -12.60 -1.58
C GLU A 95 -3.24 -13.59 -0.44
N ILE A 96 -3.39 -14.89 -0.76
CA ILE A 96 -3.54 -15.94 0.24
C ILE A 96 -2.27 -16.05 1.10
N GLU A 97 -1.09 -16.05 0.47
CA GLU A 97 0.18 -16.12 1.19
C GLU A 97 0.38 -14.94 2.16
N ILE A 98 0.02 -13.72 1.74
CA ILE A 98 0.08 -12.52 2.58
C ILE A 98 -0.94 -12.60 3.72
N CYS A 99 -2.19 -12.98 3.43
CA CYS A 99 -3.22 -13.16 4.46
C CYS A 99 -2.78 -14.17 5.53
N GLN A 100 -2.17 -15.29 5.13
CA GLN A 100 -1.63 -16.28 6.04
C GLN A 100 -0.48 -15.72 6.89
N GLN A 101 0.45 -14.95 6.31
CA GLN A 101 1.53 -14.30 7.05
C GLN A 101 1.01 -13.33 8.11
N LEU A 102 -0.10 -12.65 7.81
CA LEU A 102 -0.75 -11.70 8.71
C LEU A 102 -1.75 -12.36 9.68
N ASP A 103 -1.84 -13.70 9.71
CA ASP A 103 -2.83 -14.41 10.53
C ASP A 103 -4.26 -13.88 10.29
N TRP A 104 -4.57 -13.57 9.03
CA TRP A 104 -5.81 -12.98 8.56
C TRP A 104 -6.17 -11.61 9.18
N LYS A 105 -5.24 -10.99 9.92
CA LYS A 105 -5.38 -9.63 10.48
C LYS A 105 -5.00 -8.59 9.43
N VAL A 106 -5.78 -8.56 8.35
CA VAL A 106 -5.59 -7.64 7.22
C VAL A 106 -6.44 -6.37 7.32
N ILE A 107 -7.34 -6.27 8.30
CA ILE A 107 -8.16 -5.08 8.52
C ILE A 107 -7.43 -4.15 9.50
N ILE A 108 -7.20 -2.91 9.10
CA ILE A 108 -6.80 -1.84 10.01
C ILE A 108 -8.04 -1.03 10.35
N LEU A 109 -8.48 -1.11 11.60
CA LEU A 109 -9.64 -0.36 12.07
C LEU A 109 -9.34 1.15 12.09
N GLN A 110 -10.38 1.97 12.02
CA GLN A 110 -10.24 3.42 11.90
C GLN A 110 -9.47 4.06 13.08
N ASP A 111 -9.68 3.56 14.30
CA ASP A 111 -8.95 3.99 15.49
C ASP A 111 -7.46 3.65 15.40
N GLN A 112 -7.13 2.42 15.00
CA GLN A 112 -5.75 1.97 14.77
C GLN A 112 -5.06 2.78 13.66
N PHE A 113 -5.79 3.10 12.59
CA PHE A 113 -5.27 3.88 11.48
C PHE A 113 -4.75 5.25 11.93
N TRP A 114 -5.50 5.97 12.76
CA TRP A 114 -5.09 7.31 13.21
C TRP A 114 -3.84 7.28 14.08
N ASP A 115 -3.66 6.24 14.89
CA ASP A 115 -2.44 6.09 15.70
C ASP A 115 -1.23 5.74 14.83
N LEU A 116 -1.38 4.83 13.87
CA LEU A 116 -0.34 4.52 12.88
C LEU A 116 0.02 5.75 12.03
N TYR A 117 -0.98 6.57 11.68
CA TYR A 117 -0.77 7.81 10.93
C TYR A 117 0.03 8.85 11.74
N LYS A 118 -0.18 8.96 13.06
CA LYS A 118 0.65 9.81 13.92
C LYS A 118 2.12 9.34 13.90
N VAL A 119 2.35 8.03 14.00
CA VAL A 119 3.70 7.45 13.92
C VAL A 119 4.33 7.71 12.56
N PHE A 120 3.57 7.55 11.47
CA PHE A 120 4.03 7.89 10.12
C PHE A 120 4.48 9.36 10.03
N LYS A 121 3.66 10.30 10.52
CA LYS A 121 4.03 11.73 10.52
C LYS A 121 5.32 12.02 11.30
N LEU A 122 5.52 11.34 12.43
CA LEU A 122 6.75 11.43 13.20
C LEU A 122 7.95 10.92 12.38
N LYS A 123 7.83 9.75 11.73
CA LYS A 123 8.88 9.21 10.83
C LYS A 123 9.24 10.20 9.73
N CYS A 124 8.25 10.85 9.10
CA CYS A 124 8.49 11.86 8.07
C CYS A 124 9.21 13.12 8.58
N THR A 125 9.05 13.46 9.87
CA THR A 125 9.65 14.67 10.46
C THR A 125 11.11 14.45 10.86
N VAL A 126 11.48 13.22 11.22
CA VAL A 126 12.87 12.88 11.58
C VAL A 126 13.79 12.79 10.35
N GLN A 127 13.22 12.60 9.16
CA GLN A 127 13.95 12.44 7.90
C GLN A 127 14.12 13.75 7.10
N SER A 128 13.50 14.84 7.55
CA SER A 128 13.61 16.19 6.99
C SER A 128 14.62 17.03 7.76
#